data_AF-A0AAW1CGD3-F1
#
_entry.id   AF-A0AAW1CGD3-F1
#
_cell.length_a   1.000
_cell.length_b   1.000
_cell.length_c   1.000
_cell.angle_alpha   90.00
_cell.angle_beta   90.00
_cell.angle_gamma   90.00
#
_symmetry.space_group_name_H-M   'P 1'
#
loop_
_entity.id
_entity.type
_entity.pdbx_description
1 polymer ?
#
loop_
_entity_poly.entity_id
_entity_poly.type
_entity_poly.pdbx_seq_one_letter_code
_entity_poly.pdbx_strand_id
1 'polypeptide(L)'
;MDTRLSWKDHINALAAKLSRVIYLLRRLVKEVDPNTVLQVYYGLFHSHLSYGIELWASSTDGALVFKLQKKAVRILAYKGNGDSCRCIFKELKITTLTSLFIYRQRCSETKRK
;
A
#
# COMPACT_ATOMS: atom_id res chain seq x y z
N MET A 1 20.52 -21.93 4.96
CA MET A 1 20.13 -20.62 4.40
C MET A 1 19.35 -20.92 3.14
N ASP A 2 18.02 -20.93 3.22
CA ASP A 2 17.16 -21.37 2.13
C ASP A 2 17.01 -20.24 1.10
N THR A 3 17.80 -20.31 0.03
CA THR A 3 17.92 -19.27 -1.02
C THR A 3 16.79 -19.31 -2.06
N ARG A 4 15.75 -20.12 -1.83
CA ARG A 4 14.67 -20.39 -2.82
C ARG A 4 13.32 -19.77 -2.49
N LEU A 5 13.16 -19.10 -1.35
CA LEU A 5 11.98 -18.25 -1.07
C LEU A 5 12.17 -16.87 -1.69
N SER A 6 12.14 -16.78 -3.02
CA SER A 6 12.01 -15.50 -3.70
C SER A 6 10.58 -15.00 -3.55
N TRP A 7 10.34 -14.12 -2.57
CA TRP A 7 9.08 -13.39 -2.44
C TRP A 7 8.71 -12.58 -3.69
N LYS A 8 9.62 -12.46 -4.66
CA LYS A 8 9.41 -11.88 -5.98
C LYS A 8 8.12 -12.35 -6.65
N ASP A 9 7.83 -13.65 -6.70
CA ASP A 9 6.61 -14.14 -7.36
C ASP A 9 5.36 -13.71 -6.61
N HIS A 10 5.39 -13.79 -5.28
CA HIS A 10 4.33 -13.29 -4.42
C HIS A 10 4.11 -11.79 -4.60
N ILE A 11 5.20 -11.01 -4.66
CA ILE A 11 5.16 -9.55 -4.79
C ILE A 11 4.72 -9.15 -6.20
N ASN A 12 5.10 -9.89 -7.24
CA ASN A 12 4.60 -9.69 -8.60
C ASN A 12 3.10 -9.97 -8.67
N ALA A 13 2.63 -11.06 -8.06
CA ALA A 13 1.20 -11.36 -7.98
C ALA A 13 0.44 -10.28 -7.18
N LEU A 14 1.01 -9.82 -6.06
CA LEU A 14 0.47 -8.72 -5.26
C LEU A 14 0.43 -7.42 -6.08
N ALA A 15 1.52 -7.07 -6.75
CA ALA A 15 1.63 -5.89 -7.60
C ALA A 15 0.60 -5.90 -8.74
N ALA A 16 0.34 -7.06 -9.34
CA ALA A 16 -0.71 -7.24 -10.33
C ALA A 16 -2.11 -6.97 -9.73
N LYS A 17 -2.40 -7.53 -8.55
CA LYS A 17 -3.66 -7.28 -7.82
C LYS A 17 -3.82 -5.79 -7.48
N LEU A 18 -2.79 -5.17 -6.91
CA LEU A 18 -2.79 -3.75 -6.57
C LEU A 18 -2.94 -2.86 -7.80
N SER A 19 -2.34 -3.25 -8.94
CA SER A 19 -2.49 -2.51 -10.20
C SER A 19 -3.93 -2.55 -10.72
N ARG A 20 -4.63 -3.68 -10.58
CA ARG A 20 -6.07 -3.78 -10.88
C ARG A 20 -6.90 -2.87 -9.97
N VAL A 21 -6.60 -2.86 -8.66
CA VAL A 21 -7.26 -1.96 -7.70
C VAL A 21 -6.99 -0.49 -8.05
N ILE A 22 -5.76 -0.13 -8.43
CA ILE A 22 -5.41 1.22 -8.89
C ILE A 22 -6.23 1.65 -10.11
N TYR A 23 -6.40 0.75 -11.07
CA TYR A 23 -7.23 1.01 -12.25
C TYR A 23 -8.70 1.25 -11.85
N LEU A 24 -9.23 0.41 -10.96
CA LEU A 24 -10.58 0.56 -10.42
C LEU A 24 -10.75 1.91 -9.70
N LEU A 25 -9.81 2.26 -8.81
CA LEU A 25 -9.82 3.54 -8.08
C LEU A 25 -9.82 4.72 -9.04
N ARG A 26 -9.03 4.68 -10.12
CA ARG A 26 -8.98 5.76 -11.13
C ARG A 26 -10.34 6.01 -11.79
N ARG A 27 -11.15 4.97 -11.96
CA ARG A 27 -12.50 5.10 -12.52
C ARG A 27 -13.49 5.57 -11.46
N LEU A 28 -13.49 4.93 -10.28
CA LEU A 28 -14.41 5.25 -9.18
C LEU A 28 -14.26 6.69 -8.69
N VAL A 29 -13.04 7.19 -8.65
CA VAL A 29 -12.73 8.56 -8.25
C VAL A 29 -13.56 9.60 -9.02
N LYS A 30 -13.92 9.33 -10.29
CA LYS A 30 -14.72 10.22 -11.15
C LYS A 30 -16.23 10.12 -10.94
N GLU A 31 -16.70 9.02 -10.37
CA GLU A 31 -18.12 8.67 -10.32
C GLU A 31 -18.71 8.72 -8.91
N VAL A 32 -17.86 8.70 -7.87
CA VAL A 32 -18.28 8.51 -6.48
C VAL A 32 -17.59 9.50 -5.55
N ASP A 33 -18.26 9.83 -4.44
CA ASP A 33 -17.74 10.70 -3.40
C ASP A 33 -16.35 10.28 -2.89
N PRO A 34 -15.46 11.24 -2.59
CA PRO A 34 -14.10 10.97 -2.11
C PRO A 34 -14.04 10.04 -0.88
N ASN A 35 -15.03 10.14 0.01
CA ASN A 35 -15.12 9.31 1.21
C ASN A 35 -15.34 7.83 0.87
N THR A 36 -16.23 7.54 -0.08
CA THR A 36 -16.52 6.17 -0.50
C THR A 36 -15.32 5.55 -1.20
N VAL A 37 -14.65 6.31 -2.05
CA VAL A 37 -13.42 5.87 -2.73
C VAL A 37 -12.32 5.58 -1.71
N LEU A 38 -12.20 6.40 -0.67
CA LEU A 38 -11.27 6.17 0.44
C LEU A 38 -11.58 4.85 1.16
N GLN A 39 -12.85 4.53 1.43
CA GLN A 39 -13.25 3.24 2.00
C GLN A 39 -12.85 2.07 1.09
N VAL A 40 -13.06 2.19 -0.23
CA VAL A 40 -12.64 1.18 -1.20
C VAL A 40 -11.12 0.98 -1.18
N TYR A 41 -10.34 2.06 -1.05
CA TYR A 41 -8.89 1.97 -0.89
C TYR A 41 -8.52 1.20 0.38
N TYR A 42 -9.14 1.46 1.53
CA TYR A 42 -8.86 0.70 2.75
C TYR A 42 -9.29 -0.77 2.63
N GLY A 43 -10.45 -1.04 2.03
CA GLY A 43 -10.99 -2.40 1.89
C GLY A 43 -10.23 -3.29 0.89
N LEU A 44 -9.77 -2.75 -0.23
CA LEU A 44 -9.13 -3.52 -1.31
C LEU A 44 -7.62 -3.31 -1.40
N PHE A 45 -7.13 -2.09 -1.20
CA PHE A 45 -5.70 -1.81 -1.33
C PHE A 45 -4.98 -2.07 -0.02
N HIS A 46 -5.45 -1.46 1.08
CA HIS A 46 -4.78 -1.54 2.37
C HIS A 46 -4.85 -2.95 2.99
N SER A 47 -5.95 -3.67 2.83
CA SER A 47 -6.07 -5.07 3.27
C SER A 47 -5.02 -5.98 2.61
N HIS A 48 -4.84 -5.88 1.30
CA HIS A 48 -3.82 -6.61 0.56
C HIS A 48 -2.40 -6.18 0.92
N LEU A 49 -2.17 -4.91 1.24
CA LEU A 49 -0.88 -4.43 1.74
C LEU A 49 -0.55 -4.93 3.14
N SER A 50 -1.53 -4.95 4.05
CA SER A 50 -1.31 -5.42 5.41
C SER A 50 -1.09 -6.93 5.45
N TYR A 51 -1.58 -7.67 4.45
CA TYR A 51 -1.40 -9.10 4.36
C TYR A 51 0.07 -9.44 4.04
N GLY A 52 0.74 -10.09 5.00
CA GLY A 52 2.13 -10.54 4.84
C GLY A 52 3.17 -9.42 4.86
N ILE A 53 2.83 -8.20 5.26
CA ILE A 53 3.76 -7.05 5.28
C ILE A 53 5.07 -7.37 6.03
N GLU A 54 5.00 -8.17 7.10
CA GLU A 54 6.15 -8.59 7.90
C GLU A 54 7.15 -9.46 7.12
N LEU A 55 6.68 -10.18 6.09
CA LEU A 55 7.47 -11.14 5.32
C LEU A 55 8.23 -10.48 4.17
N TRP A 56 7.61 -9.51 3.48
CA TRP A 56 8.19 -8.92 2.28
C TRP A 56 8.60 -7.45 2.42
N ALA A 57 8.12 -6.70 3.43
CA ALA A 57 8.45 -5.27 3.54
C ALA A 57 9.92 -5.00 3.91
N SER A 58 10.62 -5.97 4.48
CA SER A 58 12.07 -5.89 4.76
C SER A 58 12.95 -6.14 3.52
N SER A 59 12.36 -6.59 2.40
CA SER A 59 13.09 -6.87 1.17
C SER A 59 13.18 -5.65 0.25
N THR A 60 14.14 -5.63 -0.68
CA THR A 60 14.25 -4.62 -1.75
C THR A 60 12.98 -4.49 -2.61
N ASP A 61 12.18 -5.55 -2.64
CA ASP A 61 10.93 -5.60 -3.39
C ASP A 61 9.79 -4.77 -2.74
N GLY A 62 9.91 -4.42 -1.45
CA GLY A 62 8.98 -3.51 -0.76
C GLY A 62 8.93 -2.10 -1.39
N ALA A 63 10.02 -1.66 -2.03
CA ALA A 63 10.08 -0.39 -2.72
C ALA A 63 9.13 -0.32 -3.93
N LEU A 64 8.89 -1.45 -4.61
CA LEU A 64 7.96 -1.54 -5.75
C LEU A 64 6.52 -1.34 -5.28
N VAL A 65 6.15 -2.01 -4.19
CA VAL A 65 4.82 -1.88 -3.59
C VAL A 65 4.59 -0.46 -3.07
N PHE A 66 5.61 0.17 -2.48
CA PHE A 66 5.53 1.57 -2.06
C PHE A 66 5.32 2.54 -3.24
N LYS A 67 5.94 2.29 -4.40
CA LYS A 67 5.66 3.06 -5.62
C LYS A 67 4.19 2.93 -6.05
N LEU A 68 3.61 1.73 -5.98
CA LEU A 68 2.20 1.50 -6.26
C LEU A 68 1.29 2.23 -5.25
N GLN A 69 1.65 2.21 -3.96
CA GLN A 69 0.91 2.96 -2.93
C GLN A 69 0.86 4.46 -3.25
N LYS A 70 2.01 5.07 -3.60
CA LYS A 70 2.05 6.48 -4.00
C LYS A 70 1.17 6.77 -5.22
N LYS A 71 1.14 5.85 -6.19
CA LYS A 71 0.29 5.98 -7.38
C LYS A 71 -1.20 5.95 -7.02
N ALA A 72 -1.62 5.05 -6.12
CA ALA A 72 -2.99 4.98 -5.63
C ALA A 72 -3.39 6.28 -4.89
N VAL A 73 -2.53 6.75 -3.98
CA VAL A 73 -2.78 7.97 -3.20
C VAL A 73 -2.87 9.22 -4.07
N ARG A 74 -2.06 9.32 -5.12
CA ARG A 74 -2.18 10.42 -6.11
C ARG A 74 -3.52 10.42 -6.83
N ILE A 75 -4.02 9.24 -7.18
CA ILE A 75 -5.32 9.08 -7.84
C ILE A 75 -6.44 9.52 -6.89
N LEU A 76 -6.39 9.13 -5.61
CA LEU A 76 -7.36 9.56 -4.61
C LEU A 76 -7.38 11.08 -4.43
N ALA A 77 -6.22 11.72 -4.50
CA ALA A 77 -6.09 13.16 -4.29
C ALA A 77 -6.23 14.00 -5.56
N TYR A 78 -6.54 13.39 -6.71
CA TYR A 78 -6.63 14.09 -8.01
C TYR A 78 -5.38 14.93 -8.37
N LYS A 79 -4.20 14.56 -7.84
CA LYS A 79 -2.98 15.37 -8.00
C LYS A 79 -2.06 14.82 -9.09
N GLY A 80 -1.43 15.75 -9.82
CA GLY A 80 -0.42 15.45 -10.84
C GLY A 80 0.90 14.90 -10.26
N ASN A 81 1.79 14.43 -11.13
CA ASN A 81 3.04 13.77 -10.74
C ASN A 81 4.08 14.68 -10.04
N GLY A 82 3.88 16.00 -10.02
CA GLY A 82 4.83 16.98 -9.48
C GLY A 82 4.76 17.20 -7.97
N ASP A 83 3.64 16.88 -7.33
CA ASP A 83 3.43 17.20 -5.91
C ASP A 83 3.98 16.14 -4.94
N SER A 84 4.52 16.61 -3.82
CA SER A 84 4.96 15.75 -2.72
C SER A 84 3.78 14.99 -2.13
N CYS A 85 3.84 13.65 -2.18
CA CYS A 85 2.79 12.81 -1.59
C CYS A 85 2.73 12.92 -0.06
N ARG A 86 3.75 13.50 0.60
CA ARG A 86 3.83 13.55 2.07
C ARG A 86 2.68 14.34 2.69
N CYS A 87 2.25 15.43 2.05
CA CYS A 87 1.11 16.23 2.49
C CYS A 87 -0.20 15.46 2.27
N ILE A 88 -0.31 14.77 1.14
CA ILE A 88 -1.49 13.99 0.75
C ILE A 88 -1.74 12.83 1.73
N PHE A 89 -0.69 12.13 2.18
CA PHE A 89 -0.83 11.07 3.19
C PHE A 89 -1.39 11.59 4.52
N LYS A 90 -1.00 12.81 4.93
CA LYS A 90 -1.51 13.44 6.15
C LYS A 90 -2.97 13.87 6.00
N GLU A 91 -3.30 14.47 4.86
CA GLU A 91 -4.63 14.98 4.54
C GLU A 91 -5.66 13.85 4.47
N LEU A 92 -5.33 12.75 3.78
CA LEU A 92 -6.20 11.59 3.66
C LEU A 92 -6.18 10.67 4.90
N LYS A 93 -5.39 11.00 5.93
CA LYS A 93 -5.15 10.16 7.13
C LYS A 93 -4.75 8.72 6.78
N ILE A 94 -4.08 8.52 5.64
CA ILE A 94 -3.65 7.20 5.18
C ILE A 94 -2.33 6.85 5.84
N THR A 95 -2.32 5.73 6.57
CA THR A 95 -1.10 5.15 7.14
C THR A 95 -0.19 4.67 6.02
N THR A 96 1.03 5.19 5.98
CA THR A 96 2.06 4.72 5.03
C THR A 96 2.43 3.27 5.30
N LEU A 97 2.78 2.53 4.25
CA LEU A 97 3.23 1.15 4.37
C LEU A 97 4.38 0.99 5.36
N THR A 98 5.33 1.94 5.36
CA THR A 98 6.46 1.96 6.29
C THR A 98 6.03 2.13 7.75
N SER A 99 5.04 2.98 8.04
CA SER A 99 4.57 3.17 9.42
C SER A 99 3.78 1.96 9.92
N LEU A 100 3.00 1.31 9.04
CA LEU A 100 2.34 0.05 9.35
C LEU A 100 3.34 -1.08 9.64
N PHE A 101 4.40 -1.19 8.83
CA PHE A 101 5.46 -2.18 9.04
C PHE A 101 6.17 -2.00 10.39
N ILE A 102 6.58 -0.77 10.72
CA ILE A 102 7.23 -0.45 12.01
C ILE A 102 6.30 -0.78 13.19
N TYR A 103 5.01 -0.43 13.08
CA TYR A 103 4.03 -0.73 14.13
C TYR A 103 3.86 -2.25 14.33
N ARG A 104 3.77 -3.01 13.24
CA ARG A 104 3.66 -4.47 13.26
C ARG A 104 4.88 -5.15 13.88
N GLN A 105 6.08 -4.73 13.47
CA GLN A 105 7.35 -5.19 14.05
C GLN A 105 7.37 -4.97 15.57
N ARG A 106 7.10 -3.75 16.03
CA ARG A 106 7.11 -3.40 17.46
C ARG A 106 6.07 -4.19 18.26
N CYS A 107 4.89 -4.45 17.68
CA CYS A 107 3.86 -5.24 18.34
C CYS A 107 4.24 -6.74 18.43
N SER A 108 4.94 -7.27 17.42
CA SER A 108 5.45 -8.66 17.44
C SER A 108 6.52 -8.89 18.50
N GLU A 109 7.37 -7.90 18.75
CA GLU A 109 8.41 -7.94 19.78
C GLU A 109 7.83 -7.95 21.21
N THR A 110 6.76 -7.19 21.45
CA THR A 110 6.08 -7.16 22.76
C THR A 110 5.39 -8.48 23.11
N LYS A 111 4.97 -9.28 22.12
CA LYS A 111 4.35 -10.60 22.35
C LYS A 111 5.35 -11.74 22.60
N ARG A 112 6.64 -11.46 22.43
CA ARG A 112 7.74 -12.44 22.63
C ARG A 112 8.37 -12.35 24.01
N LYS A 113 7.96 -11.38 24.83
CA LYS A 113 8.28 -11.25 26.26
C LYS A 113 7.05 -11.65 27.06
#